data_AF-A0A0N4V8T4-F1
#
_entry.id   AF-A0A0N4V8T4-F1
#
_cell.length_a   1.000
_cell.length_b   1.000
_cell.length_c   1.000
_cell.angle_alpha   90.00
_cell.angle_beta   90.00
_cell.angle_gamma   90.00
#
_symmetry.space_group_name_H-M   'P 1'
#
loop_
_entity.id
_entity.type
_entity.pdbx_description
1 polymer ?
#
loop_
_entity_poly.entity_id
_entity_poly.type
_entity_poly.pdbx_seq_one_letter_code
_entity_poly.pdbx_strand_id
1 'polypeptide(L)'
;MDVSEEEVINLLPVEVYNVFRKFSFTSFTEVQRATIHQLLRAKDVIVQAPTGSGKTLAYVVPLFSILVKKWPKNETGALIIVPSRELAYQVCTVCQPFADALEITLCVHVGKKKRKDGISDPVDLNFGGTVVIATPGKLAKLVGVAENIKSLRSLEFLVIDEVDRLFDVAFKQSMTTIMAVLPKQRRTGLLSATQAKDKEDLAMFGLRNPVELTLADPDKGKTSTTGDVVTPSSLLNYYVVIKAEEKLSALVEFIRSQKEAKILVFFSTCKCVEYMKNVLTPVLKKRQLLALHGKKKNGHLSQLDMFRKTRRSILFSTDLLSRGIDVPDIDWVVQFDIPKESSWYVHRIGRSGRSGREGNSLLLISPEQDAYIQFLQKYEKLELRRMRIPTCTALKAEQLRNKIIKLASSDRYQANVMFIIQDSNSKLIDLFFATQFQFFPGIASAIELRQGSCFREILENGTEAFVSFIESYGRHDCNIVCPLAVPFSACRVSVPGQLFDLVIFIELDVVGCAHAYGLLRMPRMKEFRNRDLSLFKRVDINTASVPFKNKKQEQRRQENMLKLHTETTPRKQFSKTSDARKGRKRANVEQDWEELASDITLLKKFKKGRLGKKELNEKFIV
;
A
#
# COMPACT_ATOMS: atom_id res chain seq x y z
N MET A 1 -9.08 -31.61 10.98
CA MET A 1 -9.57 -30.34 11.54
C MET A 1 -10.76 -30.55 12.50
N ASP A 2 -11.15 -31.80 12.78
CA ASP A 2 -12.27 -32.11 13.68
C ASP A 2 -11.87 -32.02 15.15
N VAL A 3 -11.64 -30.81 15.65
CA VAL A 3 -11.48 -30.55 17.09
C VAL A 3 -12.81 -30.01 17.62
N SER A 4 -13.43 -30.72 18.56
CA SER A 4 -14.69 -30.27 19.17
C SER A 4 -14.48 -29.02 20.04
N GLU A 5 -15.51 -28.21 20.22
CA GLU A 5 -15.45 -27.04 21.10
C GLU A 5 -15.20 -27.44 22.56
N GLU A 6 -15.83 -28.52 23.01
CA GLU A 6 -15.64 -29.09 24.35
C GLU A 6 -14.18 -29.48 24.62
N GLU A 7 -13.50 -30.11 23.65
CA GLU A 7 -12.08 -30.44 23.77
C GLU A 7 -11.22 -29.20 24.02
N VAL A 8 -11.54 -28.09 23.37
CA VAL A 8 -10.78 -26.84 23.54
C VAL A 8 -11.07 -26.24 24.90
N ILE A 9 -12.35 -26.15 25.29
CA ILE A 9 -12.77 -25.59 26.58
C ILE A 9 -12.13 -26.35 27.75
N ASN A 10 -12.07 -27.69 27.66
CA ASN A 10 -11.45 -28.53 28.70
C ASN A 10 -9.93 -28.31 28.86
N LEU A 11 -9.26 -27.72 27.87
CA LEU A 11 -7.85 -27.37 27.96
C LEU A 11 -7.60 -25.98 28.53
N LEU A 12 -8.62 -25.13 28.63
CA LEU A 12 -8.48 -23.73 29.03
C LEU A 12 -8.62 -23.56 30.55
N PRO A 13 -7.74 -22.76 31.19
CA PRO A 13 -7.96 -22.29 32.55
C PRO A 13 -9.28 -21.51 32.65
N VAL A 14 -9.97 -21.66 33.78
CA VAL A 14 -11.30 -21.07 34.02
C VAL A 14 -11.26 -19.55 33.91
N GLU A 15 -10.19 -18.92 34.38
CA GLU A 15 -9.96 -17.48 34.33
C GLU A 15 -9.89 -16.98 32.88
N VAL A 16 -9.17 -17.70 32.02
CA VAL A 16 -9.01 -17.37 30.60
C VAL A 16 -10.33 -17.55 29.85
N TYR A 17 -11.02 -18.66 30.09
CA TYR A 17 -12.31 -18.93 29.44
C TYR A 17 -13.38 -17.90 29.86
N ASN A 18 -13.39 -17.48 31.12
CA ASN A 18 -14.29 -16.43 31.61
C ASN A 18 -14.04 -15.08 30.93
N VAL A 19 -12.78 -14.72 30.67
CA VAL A 19 -12.45 -13.51 29.90
C VAL A 19 -12.90 -13.66 28.44
N PHE A 20 -12.69 -14.82 27.83
CA PHE A 20 -13.16 -15.09 26.47
C PHE A 20 -14.68 -14.90 26.34
N ARG A 21 -15.45 -15.41 27.30
CA ARG A 21 -16.93 -15.27 27.33
C ARG A 21 -17.43 -13.83 27.50
N LYS A 22 -16.59 -12.90 27.98
CA LYS A 22 -16.94 -11.47 28.05
C LYS A 22 -16.89 -10.80 26.69
N PHE A 23 -16.18 -11.37 25.73
CA PHE A 23 -16.31 -10.94 24.34
C PHE A 23 -17.68 -11.38 23.81
N SER A 24 -18.27 -10.60 22.90
CA SER A 24 -19.60 -10.84 22.34
C SER A 24 -19.69 -12.04 21.38
N PHE A 25 -18.79 -13.02 21.50
CA PHE A 25 -18.74 -14.22 20.65
C PHE A 25 -19.45 -15.38 21.34
N THR A 26 -20.29 -16.09 20.59
CA THR A 26 -21.08 -17.23 21.10
C THR A 26 -20.28 -18.53 21.16
N SER A 27 -19.28 -18.70 20.29
CA SER A 27 -18.45 -19.90 20.17
C SER A 27 -17.09 -19.61 19.53
N PHE A 28 -16.16 -20.57 19.63
CA PHE A 28 -14.88 -20.49 18.93
C PHE A 28 -15.04 -20.75 17.42
N THR A 29 -14.41 -19.92 16.59
CA THR A 29 -14.31 -20.19 15.15
C THR A 29 -13.43 -21.43 14.89
N GLU A 30 -13.56 -22.05 13.71
CA GLU A 30 -12.76 -23.24 13.36
C GLU A 30 -11.24 -22.97 13.45
N VAL A 31 -10.79 -21.79 13.00
CA VAL A 31 -9.37 -21.40 13.11
C VAL A 31 -8.94 -21.30 14.56
N GLN A 32 -9.80 -20.78 15.42
CA GLN A 32 -9.52 -20.67 16.84
C GLN A 32 -9.42 -22.07 17.44
N ARG A 33 -10.42 -22.93 17.25
CA ARG A 33 -10.42 -24.29 17.80
C ARG A 33 -9.17 -25.08 17.41
N ALA A 34 -8.87 -25.15 16.12
CA ALA A 34 -7.72 -25.90 15.62
C ALA A 34 -6.39 -25.33 16.13
N THR A 35 -6.22 -24.01 16.11
CA THR A 35 -4.97 -23.35 16.51
C THR A 35 -4.73 -23.45 18.02
N ILE A 36 -5.76 -23.17 18.83
CA ILE A 36 -5.70 -23.23 20.30
C ILE A 36 -5.30 -24.65 20.73
N HIS A 37 -5.95 -25.66 20.17
CA HIS A 37 -5.69 -27.07 20.52
C HIS A 37 -4.25 -27.51 20.28
N GLN A 38 -3.68 -27.19 19.11
CA GLN A 38 -2.30 -27.58 18.80
C GLN A 38 -1.27 -26.80 19.63
N LEU A 39 -1.49 -25.51 19.86
CA LEU A 39 -0.59 -24.67 20.66
C LEU A 39 -0.54 -25.13 22.13
N LEU A 40 -1.69 -25.45 22.74
CA LEU A 40 -1.74 -25.95 24.12
C LEU A 40 -1.08 -27.32 24.27
N ARG A 41 -1.06 -28.14 23.20
CA ARG A 41 -0.31 -29.41 23.13
C ARG A 41 1.17 -29.25 22.80
N ALA A 42 1.72 -28.04 22.92
CA ALA A 42 3.14 -27.74 22.72
C ALA A 42 3.68 -28.01 21.32
N LYS A 43 2.84 -27.87 20.30
CA LYS A 43 3.28 -27.90 18.91
C LYS A 43 3.45 -26.50 18.34
N ASP A 44 4.38 -26.39 17.39
CA ASP A 44 4.47 -25.22 16.52
C ASP A 44 3.33 -25.26 15.49
N VAL A 45 2.84 -24.10 15.09
CA VAL A 45 1.71 -24.00 14.15
C VAL A 45 2.00 -22.98 13.07
N ILE A 46 1.62 -23.32 11.84
CA ILE A 46 1.54 -22.40 10.72
C ILE A 46 0.06 -22.28 10.36
N VAL A 47 -0.52 -21.12 10.60
CA VAL A 47 -1.94 -20.86 10.40
C VAL A 47 -2.12 -20.00 9.16
N GLN A 48 -2.82 -20.56 8.19
CA GLN A 48 -3.29 -19.86 7.02
C GLN A 48 -4.81 -19.75 7.07
N ALA A 49 -5.31 -18.54 7.27
CA ALA A 49 -6.75 -18.28 7.31
C ALA A 49 -7.06 -16.87 6.82
N PRO A 50 -8.25 -16.62 6.24
CA PRO A 50 -8.61 -15.31 5.72
C PRO A 50 -8.58 -14.21 6.80
N THR A 51 -8.44 -12.96 6.40
CA THR A 51 -8.55 -11.81 7.31
C THR A 51 -9.96 -11.75 7.92
N GLY A 52 -10.06 -11.47 9.22
CA GLY A 52 -11.35 -11.43 9.91
C GLY A 52 -11.85 -12.79 10.42
N SER A 53 -11.12 -13.89 10.21
CA SER A 53 -11.45 -15.22 10.75
C SER A 53 -11.26 -15.38 12.27
N GLY A 54 -10.79 -14.34 12.96
CA GLY A 54 -10.52 -14.37 14.39
C GLY A 54 -9.13 -14.88 14.78
N LYS A 55 -8.15 -14.83 13.87
CA LYS A 55 -6.75 -15.23 14.08
C LYS A 55 -6.11 -14.67 15.36
N THR A 56 -6.43 -13.42 15.73
CA THR A 56 -5.87 -12.79 16.93
C THR A 56 -6.22 -13.58 18.19
N LEU A 57 -7.48 -13.92 18.40
CA LEU A 57 -7.88 -14.74 19.55
C LEU A 57 -7.33 -16.16 19.49
N ALA A 58 -7.05 -16.69 18.29
CA ALA A 58 -6.50 -18.02 18.09
C ALA A 58 -5.10 -18.18 18.72
N TYR A 59 -4.30 -17.11 18.83
CA TYR A 59 -3.03 -17.13 19.56
C TYR A 59 -3.08 -16.43 20.92
N VAL A 60 -3.97 -15.45 21.14
CA VAL A 60 -4.08 -14.75 22.43
C VAL A 60 -4.59 -15.68 23.54
N VAL A 61 -5.63 -16.47 23.26
CA VAL A 61 -6.20 -17.42 24.24
C VAL A 61 -5.16 -18.45 24.75
N PRO A 62 -4.41 -19.16 23.88
CA PRO A 62 -3.43 -20.13 24.35
C PRO A 62 -2.21 -19.43 24.98
N LEU A 63 -1.86 -18.22 24.53
CA LEU A 63 -0.80 -17.41 25.15
C LEU A 63 -1.07 -17.18 26.62
N PHE A 64 -2.25 -16.67 26.96
CA PHE A 64 -2.58 -16.42 28.36
C PHE A 64 -2.77 -17.73 29.13
N SER A 65 -3.30 -18.78 28.51
CA SER A 65 -3.44 -20.10 29.15
C SER A 65 -2.09 -20.72 29.55
N ILE A 66 -1.05 -20.54 28.73
CA ILE A 66 0.31 -20.99 29.02
C ILE A 66 0.90 -20.17 30.19
N LEU A 67 0.66 -18.86 30.18
CA LEU A 67 1.22 -17.92 31.15
C LEU A 67 0.44 -17.80 32.47
N VAL A 68 -0.69 -18.51 32.64
CA VAL A 68 -1.40 -18.61 33.93
C VAL A 68 -0.48 -19.16 35.04
N LYS A 69 0.51 -20.00 34.68
CA LYS A 69 1.53 -20.44 35.63
C LYS A 69 2.42 -19.24 35.97
N LYS A 70 2.54 -18.91 37.27
CA LYS A 70 3.35 -17.77 37.78
C LYS A 70 4.66 -17.63 37.01
N TRP A 71 4.75 -16.57 36.21
CA TRP A 71 5.93 -16.27 35.41
C TRP A 71 6.96 -15.49 36.24
N PRO A 72 8.27 -15.73 36.07
CA PRO A 72 9.28 -14.95 36.77
C PRO A 72 9.12 -13.44 36.54
N LYS A 73 9.23 -12.66 37.63
CA LYS A 73 9.20 -11.20 37.55
C LYS A 73 10.35 -10.72 36.66
N ASN A 74 10.07 -9.74 35.80
CA ASN A 74 11.03 -9.14 34.84
C ASN A 74 11.51 -10.05 33.70
N GLU A 75 10.88 -11.21 33.50
CA GLU A 75 11.12 -12.03 32.33
C GLU A 75 9.91 -12.05 31.38
N THR A 76 10.19 -12.25 30.10
CA THR A 76 9.18 -12.28 29.04
C THR A 76 8.86 -13.73 28.69
N GLY A 77 7.62 -14.13 28.94
CA GLY A 77 7.13 -15.47 28.59
C GLY A 77 6.51 -15.57 27.21
N ALA A 78 5.96 -14.46 26.70
CA ALA A 78 5.48 -14.40 25.33
C ALA A 78 5.89 -13.15 24.57
N LEU A 79 6.20 -13.32 23.30
CA LEU A 79 6.59 -12.27 22.37
C LEU A 79 5.71 -12.34 21.12
N ILE A 80 5.03 -11.25 20.81
CA ILE A 80 4.21 -11.09 19.61
C ILE A 80 4.89 -10.09 18.68
N ILE A 81 5.32 -10.53 17.51
CA ILE A 81 5.93 -9.71 16.48
C ILE A 81 4.88 -9.37 15.42
N VAL A 82 4.72 -8.08 15.15
CA VAL A 82 3.74 -7.55 14.18
C VAL A 82 4.42 -6.55 13.21
N PRO A 83 4.01 -6.48 11.93
CA PRO A 83 4.67 -5.62 10.94
C PRO A 83 4.39 -4.11 11.11
N SER A 84 3.31 -3.72 11.78
CA SER A 84 2.91 -2.30 11.90
C SER A 84 2.63 -1.87 13.34
N ARG A 85 2.71 -0.55 13.56
CA ARG A 85 2.46 0.05 14.87
C ARG A 85 0.99 -0.03 15.25
N GLU A 86 0.13 0.17 14.26
CA GLU A 86 -1.31 0.16 14.37
C GLU A 86 -1.81 -1.24 14.76
N LEU A 87 -1.25 -2.29 14.14
CA LEU A 87 -1.57 -3.67 14.51
C LEU A 87 -1.09 -3.98 15.93
N ALA A 88 0.09 -3.49 16.34
CA ALA A 88 0.58 -3.71 17.70
C ALA A 88 -0.39 -3.18 18.76
N TYR A 89 -0.92 -1.97 18.58
CA TYR A 89 -1.91 -1.41 19.49
C TYR A 89 -3.24 -2.15 19.43
N GLN A 90 -3.68 -2.60 18.24
CA GLN A 90 -4.89 -3.42 18.12
C GLN A 90 -4.77 -4.73 18.89
N VAL A 91 -3.64 -5.44 18.74
CA VAL A 91 -3.38 -6.70 19.48
C VAL A 91 -3.30 -6.41 20.98
N CYS A 92 -2.66 -5.30 21.39
CA CYS A 92 -2.60 -4.88 22.79
C CYS A 92 -4.01 -4.73 23.39
N THR A 93 -4.93 -4.06 22.70
CA THR A 93 -6.33 -3.92 23.15
C THR A 93 -7.03 -5.27 23.32
N VAL A 94 -6.72 -6.27 22.49
CA VAL A 94 -7.29 -7.62 22.62
C VAL A 94 -6.64 -8.38 23.78
N CYS A 95 -5.35 -8.18 24.04
CA CYS A 95 -4.63 -8.81 25.15
C CYS A 95 -5.01 -8.22 26.52
N GLN A 96 -5.31 -6.92 26.60
CA GLN A 96 -5.48 -6.20 27.87
C GLN A 96 -6.49 -6.86 28.83
N PRO A 97 -7.71 -7.29 28.41
CA PRO A 97 -8.66 -7.93 29.33
C PRO A 97 -8.15 -9.24 29.94
N PHE A 98 -7.32 -9.99 29.21
CA PHE A 98 -6.71 -11.22 29.72
C PHE A 98 -5.54 -10.90 30.66
N ALA A 99 -4.74 -9.89 30.32
CA ALA A 99 -3.64 -9.43 31.14
C ALA A 99 -4.12 -8.94 32.51
N ASP A 100 -5.18 -8.12 32.53
CA ASP A 100 -5.79 -7.58 33.76
C ASP A 100 -6.36 -8.69 34.65
N ALA A 101 -7.02 -9.69 34.05
CA ALA A 101 -7.62 -10.80 34.80
C ALA A 101 -6.59 -11.74 35.44
N LEU A 102 -5.38 -11.81 34.89
CA LEU A 102 -4.31 -12.70 35.34
C LEU A 102 -3.16 -11.96 36.03
N GLU A 103 -3.28 -10.65 36.23
CA GLU A 103 -2.23 -9.77 36.78
C GLU A 103 -0.90 -9.87 36.00
N ILE A 104 -0.98 -10.06 34.69
CA ILE A 104 0.17 -10.23 33.80
C ILE A 104 0.57 -8.87 33.22
N THR A 105 1.86 -8.57 33.23
CA THR A 105 2.40 -7.31 32.68
C THR A 105 2.48 -7.36 31.14
N LEU A 106 1.85 -6.38 30.48
CA LEU A 106 1.80 -6.23 29.03
C LEU A 106 2.59 -4.99 28.59
N CYS A 107 3.50 -5.15 27.64
CA CYS A 107 4.30 -4.04 27.09
C CYS A 107 4.30 -3.98 25.57
N VAL A 108 4.25 -2.77 25.02
CA VAL A 108 4.22 -2.50 23.57
C VAL A 108 5.44 -1.70 23.14
N HIS A 109 6.27 -2.28 22.27
CA HIS A 109 7.49 -1.65 21.76
C HIS A 109 7.41 -1.39 20.24
N VAL A 110 7.00 -0.17 19.91
CA VAL A 110 6.88 0.29 18.52
C VAL A 110 7.77 1.49 18.23
N GLY A 111 8.22 1.65 16.97
CA GLY A 111 9.06 2.79 16.59
C GLY A 111 8.33 4.14 16.73
N LYS A 112 8.89 5.11 17.47
CA LYS A 112 8.37 6.49 17.56
C LYS A 112 8.58 7.23 16.22
N LYS A 113 7.69 8.18 15.88
CA LYS A 113 7.95 9.13 14.76
C LYS A 113 9.10 10.04 15.20
N LYS A 114 10.12 10.25 14.35
CA LYS A 114 11.14 11.28 14.62
C LYS A 114 10.44 12.63 14.79
N ARG A 115 10.59 13.29 15.95
CA ARG A 115 10.30 14.72 16.10
C ARG A 115 11.28 15.49 15.21
N LYS A 116 10.82 16.59 14.60
CA LYS A 116 11.64 17.37 13.64
C LYS A 116 12.79 18.14 14.31
N ASP A 117 12.82 18.18 15.64
CA ASP A 117 13.68 19.10 16.38
C ASP A 117 15.05 18.49 16.73
N GLY A 118 15.44 17.37 16.09
CA GLY A 118 16.77 16.77 16.26
C GLY A 118 17.03 16.12 17.63
N ILE A 119 16.17 16.38 18.62
CA ILE A 119 16.23 15.76 19.94
C ILE A 119 15.67 14.35 19.81
N SER A 120 16.55 13.35 19.95
CA SER A 120 16.13 11.98 20.20
C SER A 120 15.37 11.97 21.53
N ASP A 121 14.06 11.68 21.49
CA ASP A 121 13.33 11.33 22.71
C ASP A 121 14.15 10.26 23.44
N PRO A 122 14.30 10.33 24.78
CA PRO A 122 14.98 9.29 25.53
C PRO A 122 14.38 7.96 25.09
N VAL A 123 15.26 7.04 24.69
CA VAL A 123 14.84 5.69 24.34
C VAL A 123 14.26 5.16 25.64
N ASP A 124 12.94 4.94 25.69
CA ASP A 124 12.36 4.13 26.76
C ASP A 124 13.02 2.75 26.61
N LEU A 125 14.05 2.53 27.43
CA LEU A 125 14.94 1.37 27.44
C LEU A 125 14.43 0.30 28.40
N ASN A 126 13.34 0.57 29.14
CA ASN A 126 12.68 -0.41 29.98
C ASN A 126 11.99 -1.45 29.08
N PHE A 127 12.76 -2.43 28.66
CA PHE A 127 12.29 -3.67 28.09
C PHE A 127 11.93 -4.59 29.25
N GLY A 128 10.65 -4.74 29.52
CA GLY A 128 10.16 -5.52 30.64
C GLY A 128 8.67 -5.76 30.45
N GLY A 129 8.20 -6.94 30.83
CA GLY A 129 6.82 -7.37 30.62
C GLY A 129 6.78 -8.86 30.36
N THR A 130 5.86 -9.55 31.02
CA THR A 130 5.61 -10.97 30.81
C THR A 130 5.13 -11.24 29.38
N VAL A 131 4.35 -10.31 28.81
CA VAL A 131 3.92 -10.33 27.41
C VAL A 131 4.42 -9.07 26.70
N VAL A 132 5.16 -9.26 25.60
CA VAL A 132 5.71 -8.17 24.80
C VAL A 132 5.12 -8.18 23.40
N ILE A 133 4.61 -7.05 22.93
CA ILE A 133 4.16 -6.83 21.55
C ILE A 133 5.09 -5.84 20.88
N ALA A 134 5.71 -6.18 19.75
CA ALA A 134 6.71 -5.31 19.15
C ALA A 134 6.74 -5.33 17.61
N THR A 135 7.19 -4.21 17.05
CA THR A 135 7.56 -4.12 15.63
C THR A 135 9.03 -4.52 15.43
N PRO A 136 9.39 -5.25 14.35
CA PRO A 136 10.73 -5.80 14.15
C PRO A 136 11.86 -4.78 14.33
N GLY A 137 11.76 -3.61 13.68
CA GLY A 137 12.83 -2.61 13.71
C GLY A 137 13.06 -1.96 15.09
N LYS A 138 12.03 -1.89 15.95
CA LYS A 138 12.20 -1.41 17.34
C LYS A 138 12.72 -2.52 18.23
N LEU A 139 12.19 -3.73 18.07
CA LEU A 139 12.64 -4.90 18.83
C LEU A 139 14.11 -5.23 18.57
N ALA A 140 14.55 -5.24 17.30
CA ALA A 140 15.94 -5.45 16.90
C ALA A 140 16.92 -4.48 17.60
N LYS A 141 16.50 -3.23 17.82
CA LYS A 141 17.29 -2.25 18.58
C LYS A 141 17.33 -2.54 20.08
N LEU A 142 16.21 -3.01 20.64
CA LEU A 142 16.10 -3.32 22.06
C LEU A 142 16.92 -4.56 22.42
N VAL A 143 16.89 -5.60 21.58
CA VAL A 143 17.70 -6.82 21.79
C VAL A 143 19.18 -6.61 21.53
N GLY A 144 19.59 -5.50 20.90
CA GLY A 144 21.00 -5.09 20.83
C GLY A 144 21.59 -4.68 22.18
N VAL A 145 20.75 -4.47 23.21
CA VAL A 145 21.18 -4.18 24.58
C VAL A 145 21.22 -5.48 25.37
N ALA A 146 22.39 -5.82 25.92
CA ALA A 146 22.64 -7.12 26.55
C ALA A 146 21.70 -7.45 27.73
N GLU A 147 21.28 -6.44 28.50
CA GLU A 147 20.33 -6.61 29.60
C GLU A 147 18.95 -7.09 29.12
N ASN A 148 18.51 -6.63 27.96
CA ASN A 148 17.21 -6.99 27.37
C ASN A 148 17.22 -8.41 26.78
N ILE A 149 18.40 -8.95 26.45
CA ILE A 149 18.53 -10.36 26.05
C ILE A 149 18.27 -11.28 27.24
N LYS A 150 18.65 -10.86 28.45
CA LYS A 150 18.48 -11.68 29.66
C LYS A 150 17.01 -11.93 29.97
N SER A 151 16.14 -10.95 29.77
CA SER A 151 14.69 -11.11 30.00
C SER A 151 13.99 -11.99 28.97
N LEU A 152 14.60 -12.27 27.81
CA LEU A 152 14.06 -13.18 26.78
C LEU A 152 14.41 -14.66 27.00
N ARG A 153 15.20 -14.99 28.03
CA ARG A 153 15.70 -16.35 28.25
C ARG A 153 14.60 -17.38 28.52
N SER A 154 13.55 -16.99 29.23
CA SER A 154 12.43 -17.88 29.54
C SER A 154 11.35 -17.91 28.45
N LEU A 155 11.49 -17.14 27.36
CA LEU A 155 10.47 -17.04 26.32
C LEU A 155 9.96 -18.41 25.88
N GLU A 156 8.71 -18.71 26.24
CA GLU A 156 8.07 -19.99 25.96
C GLU A 156 7.18 -19.93 24.72
N PHE A 157 6.68 -18.75 24.36
CA PHE A 157 5.79 -18.59 23.21
C PHE A 157 6.15 -17.39 22.32
N LEU A 158 6.50 -17.68 21.07
CA LEU A 158 6.69 -16.69 20.01
C LEU A 158 5.50 -16.71 19.06
N VAL A 159 4.91 -15.55 18.82
CA VAL A 159 3.88 -15.35 17.80
C VAL A 159 4.42 -14.38 16.75
N ILE A 160 4.24 -14.73 15.49
CA ILE A 160 4.52 -13.84 14.37
C ILE A 160 3.23 -13.69 13.57
N ASP A 161 2.64 -12.50 13.62
CA ASP A 161 1.38 -12.18 12.95
C ASP A 161 1.67 -11.42 11.65
N GLU A 162 0.89 -11.71 10.60
CA GLU A 162 1.12 -11.24 9.23
C GLU A 162 2.54 -11.54 8.71
N VAL A 163 2.98 -12.79 8.89
CA VAL A 163 4.32 -13.31 8.50
C VAL A 163 4.72 -12.96 7.08
N ASP A 164 3.76 -13.01 6.15
CA ASP A 164 3.94 -12.69 4.73
C ASP A 164 4.54 -11.29 4.50
N ARG A 165 4.34 -10.36 5.43
CA ARG A 165 4.93 -9.02 5.34
C ARG A 165 6.32 -8.91 5.91
N LEU A 166 6.70 -9.83 6.78
CA LEU A 166 8.01 -9.82 7.42
C LEU A 166 9.10 -10.40 6.50
N PHE A 167 8.71 -10.92 5.34
CA PHE A 167 9.61 -11.29 4.25
C PHE A 167 10.09 -10.10 3.40
N ASP A 168 9.48 -8.91 3.55
CA ASP A 168 9.98 -7.70 2.89
C ASP A 168 11.46 -7.49 3.28
N VAL A 169 12.28 -7.16 2.29
CA VAL A 169 13.71 -6.82 2.43
C VAL A 169 13.92 -5.80 3.56
N ALA A 170 12.96 -4.89 3.78
CA ALA A 170 12.99 -3.91 4.86
C ALA A 170 13.03 -4.53 6.28
N PHE A 171 12.44 -5.70 6.48
CA PHE A 171 12.36 -6.37 7.79
C PHE A 171 13.34 -7.53 7.94
N LYS A 172 13.80 -8.14 6.85
CA LYS A 172 14.64 -9.34 6.85
C LYS A 172 15.85 -9.22 7.79
N GLN A 173 16.60 -8.12 7.71
CA GLN A 173 17.75 -7.88 8.60
C GLN A 173 17.34 -7.81 10.08
N SER A 174 16.26 -7.08 10.39
CA SER A 174 15.77 -6.96 11.76
C SER A 174 15.32 -8.32 12.31
N MET A 175 14.61 -9.11 11.51
CA MET A 175 14.15 -10.45 11.89
C MET A 175 15.32 -11.39 12.11
N THR A 176 16.33 -11.41 11.24
CA THR A 176 17.54 -12.23 11.45
C THR A 176 18.22 -11.90 12.77
N THR A 177 18.37 -10.62 13.12
CA THR A 177 18.94 -10.19 14.41
C THR A 177 18.10 -10.67 15.59
N ILE A 178 16.78 -10.54 15.51
CA ILE A 178 15.86 -10.99 16.57
C ILE A 178 15.96 -12.51 16.74
N MET A 179 15.79 -13.28 15.67
CA MET A 179 15.78 -14.74 15.72
C MET A 179 17.10 -15.33 16.23
N ALA A 180 18.22 -14.64 16.03
CA ALA A 180 19.53 -15.04 16.53
C ALA A 180 19.64 -15.03 18.07
N VAL A 181 18.87 -14.18 18.76
CA VAL A 181 18.93 -14.06 20.23
C VAL A 181 17.82 -14.84 20.94
N LEU A 182 16.76 -15.25 20.25
CA LEU A 182 15.63 -15.95 20.86
C LEU A 182 15.97 -17.41 21.22
N PRO A 183 15.47 -17.93 22.36
CA PRO A 183 15.75 -19.31 22.78
C PRO A 183 15.17 -20.31 21.78
N LYS A 184 15.96 -21.31 21.36
CA LYS A 184 15.55 -22.29 20.33
C LYS A 184 14.40 -23.20 20.79
N GLN A 185 14.26 -23.44 22.09
CA GLN A 185 13.19 -24.28 22.66
C GLN A 185 12.05 -23.38 23.13
N ARG A 186 11.05 -23.24 22.28
CA ARG A 186 9.84 -22.43 22.49
C ARG A 186 8.75 -22.95 21.56
N ARG A 187 7.49 -22.63 21.84
CA ARG A 187 6.39 -22.76 20.88
C ARG A 187 6.44 -21.59 19.91
N THR A 188 6.18 -21.83 18.64
CA THR A 188 6.11 -20.79 17.62
C THR A 188 4.81 -20.89 16.84
N GLY A 189 4.04 -19.80 16.84
CA GLY A 189 2.85 -19.64 16.01
C GLY A 189 3.09 -18.64 14.89
N LEU A 190 3.05 -19.10 13.64
CA LEU A 190 3.11 -18.25 12.46
C LEU A 190 1.69 -18.06 11.91
N LEU A 191 1.25 -16.82 11.75
CA LEU A 191 -0.06 -16.50 11.24
C LEU A 191 0.04 -15.64 9.98
N SER A 192 -0.64 -16.06 8.92
CA SER A 192 -0.76 -15.29 7.68
C SER A 192 -2.15 -15.43 7.06
N ALA A 193 -2.50 -14.46 6.22
CA ALA A 193 -3.68 -14.53 5.37
C ALA A 193 -3.42 -15.26 4.04
N THR A 194 -2.16 -15.31 3.60
CA THR A 194 -1.76 -15.83 2.29
C THR A 194 -0.79 -16.98 2.44
N GLN A 195 -0.59 -17.77 1.37
CA GLN A 195 0.44 -18.80 1.37
C GLN A 195 1.83 -18.16 1.39
N ALA A 196 2.73 -18.68 2.23
CA ALA A 196 4.14 -18.33 2.12
C ALA A 196 4.65 -18.86 0.76
N LYS A 197 5.30 -18.00 -0.01
CA LYS A 197 5.73 -18.31 -1.38
C LYS A 197 6.87 -19.35 -1.39
N ASP A 198 7.72 -19.35 -0.36
CA ASP A 198 8.87 -20.25 -0.25
C ASP A 198 8.97 -20.91 1.13
N LYS A 199 9.20 -22.24 1.16
CA LYS A 199 9.40 -22.99 2.42
C LYS A 199 10.70 -22.59 3.13
N GLU A 200 11.70 -22.14 2.38
CA GLU A 200 12.97 -21.63 2.90
C GLU A 200 12.78 -20.35 3.71
N ASP A 201 11.83 -19.50 3.33
CA ASP A 201 11.51 -18.28 4.06
C ASP A 201 10.89 -18.59 5.43
N LEU A 202 10.10 -19.66 5.55
CA LEU A 202 9.56 -20.12 6.84
C LEU A 202 10.64 -20.71 7.76
N ALA A 203 11.69 -21.29 7.18
CA ALA A 203 12.78 -21.91 7.95
C ALA A 203 13.50 -20.90 8.86
N MET A 204 13.49 -19.60 8.50
CA MET A 204 14.14 -18.55 9.31
C MET A 204 13.54 -18.42 10.71
N PHE A 205 12.31 -18.88 10.92
CA PHE A 205 11.61 -18.78 12.20
C PHE A 205 11.93 -19.94 13.16
N GLY A 206 12.70 -20.93 12.72
CA GLY A 206 13.21 -22.01 13.57
C GLY A 206 12.11 -22.93 14.12
N LEU A 207 11.11 -23.24 13.29
CA LEU A 207 10.00 -24.13 13.65
C LEU A 207 10.47 -25.57 13.87
N ARG A 208 9.80 -26.30 14.76
CA ARG A 208 10.05 -27.72 15.07
C ARG A 208 8.79 -28.54 14.78
N ASN A 209 8.83 -29.31 13.69
CA ASN A 209 7.72 -30.15 13.24
C ASN A 209 6.35 -29.42 13.29
N PRO A 210 6.22 -28.27 12.59
CA PRO A 210 5.03 -27.45 12.70
C PRO A 210 3.81 -28.15 12.11
N VAL A 211 2.66 -27.94 12.75
CA VAL A 211 1.36 -28.32 12.20
C VAL A 211 0.88 -27.21 11.28
N GLU A 212 0.70 -27.53 10.00
CA GLU A 212 0.10 -26.63 9.02
C GLU A 212 -1.42 -26.69 9.12
N LEU A 213 -2.04 -25.56 9.42
CA LEU A 213 -3.49 -25.39 9.54
C LEU A 213 -3.94 -24.43 8.43
N THR A 214 -4.49 -24.99 7.36
CA THR A 214 -5.07 -24.23 6.25
C THR A 214 -6.58 -24.37 6.30
N LEU A 215 -7.27 -23.26 6.50
CA LEU A 215 -8.73 -23.25 6.39
C LEU A 215 -9.14 -22.83 4.98
N ALA A 216 -9.77 -23.77 4.29
CA ALA A 216 -10.65 -23.48 3.17
C ALA A 216 -12.04 -23.12 3.72
N ASP A 217 -12.73 -22.26 2.98
CA ASP A 217 -14.05 -21.75 3.31
C ASP A 217 -15.10 -22.89 3.45
N PRO A 218 -15.83 -23.00 4.58
CA PRO A 218 -16.67 -24.16 4.90
C PRO A 218 -17.92 -24.34 4.01
N ASP A 219 -18.31 -23.32 3.21
CA ASP A 219 -19.50 -23.39 2.34
C ASP A 219 -19.25 -24.09 1.00
N LYS A 220 -17.99 -24.36 0.61
CA LYS A 220 -17.69 -25.19 -0.56
C LYS A 220 -17.59 -26.64 -0.11
N GLY A 221 -18.70 -27.37 -0.25
CA GLY A 221 -18.81 -28.79 0.10
C GLY A 221 -17.65 -29.64 -0.44
N LYS A 222 -17.40 -30.78 0.23
CA LYS A 222 -16.28 -31.74 0.03
C LYS A 222 -16.18 -32.41 -1.35
N THR A 223 -16.62 -31.76 -2.42
CA THR A 223 -16.58 -32.24 -3.81
C THR A 223 -16.08 -31.15 -4.76
N SER A 224 -14.84 -30.70 -4.57
CA SER A 224 -14.11 -30.03 -5.65
C SER A 224 -12.63 -30.34 -5.56
N THR A 225 -12.24 -31.42 -6.23
CA THR A 225 -10.87 -31.70 -6.64
C THR A 225 -10.43 -30.63 -7.64
N THR A 226 -10.00 -29.46 -7.16
CA THR A 226 -9.05 -28.51 -7.79
C THR A 226 -9.01 -27.19 -7.00
N GLY A 227 -7.89 -26.92 -6.32
CA GLY A 227 -7.40 -25.57 -5.97
C GLY A 227 -8.25 -24.72 -5.02
N ASP A 228 -8.15 -24.99 -3.72
CA ASP A 228 -8.91 -24.31 -2.65
C ASP A 228 -8.80 -22.77 -2.64
N VAL A 229 -9.95 -22.09 -2.69
CA VAL A 229 -10.08 -20.63 -2.74
C VAL A 229 -9.80 -19.99 -1.36
N VAL A 230 -8.96 -18.95 -1.32
CA VAL A 230 -8.48 -18.30 -0.07
C VAL A 230 -9.42 -17.19 0.46
N THR A 231 -10.48 -16.85 -0.27
CA THR A 231 -11.42 -15.77 0.10
C THR A 231 -12.65 -16.32 0.84
N PRO A 232 -13.20 -15.64 1.87
CA PRO A 232 -14.47 -16.00 2.48
C PRO A 232 -15.64 -16.03 1.48
N SER A 233 -16.61 -16.94 1.65
CA SER A 233 -17.79 -17.11 0.76
C SER A 233 -18.60 -15.84 0.62
N SER A 234 -18.66 -15.03 1.68
CA SER A 234 -19.42 -13.79 1.75
C SER A 234 -18.79 -12.61 0.98
N LEU A 235 -17.57 -12.76 0.44
CA LEU A 235 -16.87 -11.69 -0.25
C LEU A 235 -16.84 -11.93 -1.76
N LEU A 236 -17.62 -11.14 -2.50
CA LEU A 236 -17.69 -11.20 -3.95
C LEU A 236 -16.62 -10.32 -4.58
N ASN A 237 -15.68 -10.94 -5.30
CA ASN A 237 -14.61 -10.22 -5.98
C ASN A 237 -14.97 -9.95 -7.44
N TYR A 238 -14.96 -8.69 -7.83
CA TYR A 238 -15.20 -8.24 -9.19
C TYR A 238 -13.95 -7.62 -9.80
N TYR A 239 -13.85 -7.71 -11.12
CA TYR A 239 -12.88 -6.92 -11.89
C TYR A 239 -13.55 -6.29 -13.11
N VAL A 240 -13.00 -5.18 -13.56
CA VAL A 240 -13.46 -4.49 -14.77
C VAL A 240 -12.26 -4.13 -15.64
N VAL A 241 -12.39 -4.39 -16.94
CA VAL A 241 -11.39 -4.08 -17.96
C VAL A 241 -11.79 -2.79 -18.65
N ILE A 242 -10.98 -1.74 -18.48
CA ILE A 242 -11.29 -0.36 -18.92
C ILE A 242 -10.02 0.29 -19.43
N LYS A 243 -10.08 1.00 -20.55
CA LYS A 243 -8.93 1.77 -21.07
C LYS A 243 -8.36 2.70 -20.00
N ALA A 244 -7.03 2.89 -20.01
CA ALA A 244 -6.35 3.64 -18.96
C ALA A 244 -6.92 5.07 -18.81
N GLU A 245 -7.24 5.74 -19.92
CA GLU A 245 -7.85 7.08 -19.96
C GLU A 245 -9.28 7.16 -19.37
N GLU A 246 -10.00 6.04 -19.36
CA GLU A 246 -11.39 5.95 -18.88
C GLU A 246 -11.49 5.53 -17.41
N LYS A 247 -10.41 5.01 -16.81
CA LYS A 247 -10.40 4.46 -15.44
C LYS A 247 -10.97 5.42 -14.39
N LEU A 248 -10.61 6.70 -14.44
CA LEU A 248 -11.11 7.69 -13.47
C LEU A 248 -12.63 7.93 -13.64
N SER A 249 -13.12 7.94 -14.88
CA SER A 249 -14.54 8.07 -15.17
C SER A 249 -15.31 6.87 -14.64
N ALA A 250 -14.79 5.66 -14.86
CA ALA A 250 -15.36 4.43 -14.35
C ALA A 250 -15.48 4.42 -12.82
N LEU A 251 -14.44 4.86 -12.10
CA LEU A 251 -14.50 5.01 -10.64
C LEU A 251 -15.62 5.97 -10.22
N VAL A 252 -15.73 7.12 -10.88
CA VAL A 252 -16.76 8.12 -10.57
C VAL A 252 -18.17 7.57 -10.83
N GLU A 253 -18.37 6.90 -11.96
CA GLU A 253 -19.67 6.30 -12.32
C GLU A 253 -20.03 5.14 -11.39
N PHE A 254 -19.06 4.32 -10.99
CA PHE A 254 -19.25 3.27 -10.00
C PHE A 254 -19.65 3.85 -8.63
N ILE A 255 -18.96 4.90 -8.15
CA ILE A 255 -19.34 5.56 -6.90
C ILE A 255 -20.75 6.15 -6.98
N ARG A 256 -21.17 6.64 -8.15
CA ARG A 256 -22.51 7.20 -8.39
C ARG A 256 -23.61 6.14 -8.41
N SER A 257 -23.32 4.93 -8.89
CA SER A 257 -24.28 3.82 -8.83
C SER A 257 -24.46 3.30 -7.40
N GLN A 258 -23.40 3.33 -6.59
CA GLN A 258 -23.39 2.91 -5.19
C GLN A 258 -23.72 4.09 -4.23
N LYS A 259 -24.97 4.58 -4.26
CA LYS A 259 -25.38 5.82 -3.57
C LYS A 259 -25.22 5.81 -2.05
N GLU A 260 -25.53 4.68 -1.41
CA GLU A 260 -25.57 4.53 0.05
C GLU A 260 -24.38 3.76 0.64
N ALA A 261 -23.58 3.09 -0.20
CA ALA A 261 -22.54 2.18 0.24
C ALA A 261 -21.33 2.89 0.88
N LYS A 262 -20.76 2.36 1.96
CA LYS A 262 -19.44 2.77 2.47
C LYS A 262 -18.34 2.19 1.57
N ILE A 263 -17.51 3.07 0.97
CA ILE A 263 -16.52 2.65 -0.04
C ILE A 263 -15.10 2.98 0.44
N LEU A 264 -14.21 1.99 0.37
CA LEU A 264 -12.77 2.17 0.55
C LEU A 264 -12.08 2.04 -0.81
N VAL A 265 -11.33 3.08 -1.24
CA VAL A 265 -10.62 3.09 -2.51
C VAL A 265 -9.11 3.13 -2.28
N PHE A 266 -8.40 2.16 -2.87
CA PHE A 266 -6.95 2.04 -2.80
C PHE A 266 -6.26 2.64 -4.02
N PHE A 267 -5.21 3.42 -3.77
CA PHE A 267 -4.30 4.01 -4.75
C PHE A 267 -2.85 3.62 -4.44
N SER A 268 -1.97 3.61 -5.45
CA SER A 268 -0.57 3.14 -5.30
C SER A 268 0.28 4.03 -4.38
N THR A 269 0.06 5.34 -4.36
CA THR A 269 0.93 6.28 -3.61
C THR A 269 0.16 7.34 -2.82
N CYS A 270 0.82 7.89 -1.80
CA CYS A 270 0.27 8.97 -0.98
C CYS A 270 -0.10 10.20 -1.81
N LYS A 271 0.70 10.54 -2.83
CA LYS A 271 0.46 11.69 -3.69
C LYS A 271 -0.79 11.49 -4.56
N CYS A 272 -1.00 10.26 -5.04
CA CYS A 272 -2.23 9.90 -5.76
C CYS A 272 -3.47 10.08 -4.88
N VAL A 273 -3.43 9.62 -3.63
CA VAL A 273 -4.55 9.79 -2.67
C VAL A 273 -4.91 11.26 -2.49
N GLU A 274 -3.91 12.13 -2.25
CA GLU A 274 -4.13 13.57 -2.06
C GLU A 274 -4.69 14.24 -3.32
N TYR A 275 -4.06 13.95 -4.48
CA TYR A 275 -4.49 14.50 -5.76
C TYR A 275 -5.92 14.09 -6.12
N MET A 276 -6.24 12.80 -6.05
CA MET A 276 -7.56 12.27 -6.38
C MET A 276 -8.64 12.81 -5.44
N LYS A 277 -8.32 12.98 -4.14
CA LYS A 277 -9.25 13.64 -3.20
C LYS A 277 -9.58 15.06 -3.67
N ASN A 278 -8.57 15.86 -4.00
CA ASN A 278 -8.74 17.25 -4.38
C ASN A 278 -9.54 17.40 -5.68
N VAL A 279 -9.29 16.52 -6.64
CA VAL A 279 -9.94 16.53 -7.95
C VAL A 279 -11.36 15.96 -7.91
N LEU A 280 -11.61 14.92 -7.12
CA LEU A 280 -12.92 14.26 -7.06
C LEU A 280 -13.90 14.95 -6.09
N THR A 281 -13.43 15.73 -5.12
CA THR A 281 -14.31 16.46 -4.19
C THR A 281 -15.31 17.39 -4.91
N PRO A 282 -14.91 18.20 -5.91
CA PRO A 282 -15.85 18.99 -6.71
C PRO A 282 -16.78 18.17 -7.62
N VAL A 283 -16.43 16.92 -7.92
CA VAL A 283 -17.16 16.03 -8.84
C VAL A 283 -18.19 15.19 -8.10
N LEU A 284 -17.87 14.76 -6.87
CA LEU A 284 -18.66 13.89 -6.01
C LEU A 284 -19.28 14.66 -4.82
N LYS A 285 -19.84 15.85 -5.08
CA LYS A 285 -20.42 16.75 -4.05
C LYS A 285 -21.45 16.09 -3.14
N LYS A 286 -22.13 15.05 -3.63
CA LYS A 286 -23.16 14.32 -2.90
C LYS A 286 -22.59 13.35 -1.87
N ARG A 287 -21.27 13.11 -1.80
CA ARG A 287 -20.67 12.11 -0.90
C ARG A 287 -19.52 12.71 -0.11
N GLN A 288 -19.32 12.25 1.13
CA GLN A 288 -18.18 12.68 1.95
C GLN A 288 -16.92 11.94 1.51
N LEU A 289 -15.91 12.69 1.06
CA LEU A 289 -14.60 12.15 0.64
C LEU A 289 -13.53 12.39 1.71
N LEU A 290 -12.99 11.30 2.23
CA LEU A 290 -11.93 11.26 3.23
C LEU A 290 -10.65 10.72 2.60
N ALA A 291 -9.48 11.02 3.18
CA ALA A 291 -8.21 10.59 2.62
C ALA A 291 -7.16 10.33 3.71
N LEU A 292 -6.67 9.09 3.80
CA LEU A 292 -5.72 8.66 4.82
C LEU A 292 -4.49 8.02 4.18
N HIS A 293 -3.30 8.49 4.54
CA HIS A 293 -2.03 7.96 4.04
C HIS A 293 -0.87 8.37 4.95
N GLY A 294 0.22 7.58 5.01
CA GLY A 294 1.24 7.68 6.07
C GLY A 294 1.99 9.01 6.18
N LYS A 295 2.02 9.82 5.11
CA LYS A 295 2.67 11.14 5.08
C LYS A 295 1.83 12.27 5.67
N LYS A 296 0.55 12.02 5.98
CA LYS A 296 -0.31 13.02 6.61
C LYS A 296 0.20 13.32 8.02
N LYS A 297 0.38 14.59 8.38
CA LYS A 297 1.00 14.96 9.66
C LYS A 297 0.00 14.87 10.82
N ASN A 298 -1.22 15.38 10.61
CA ASN A 298 -2.25 15.52 11.64
C ASN A 298 -3.59 14.94 11.17
N GLY A 299 -4.44 14.50 12.10
CA GLY A 299 -5.83 14.10 11.84
C GLY A 299 -6.03 12.70 11.28
N HIS A 300 -5.07 11.79 11.44
CA HIS A 300 -5.25 10.38 11.04
C HIS A 300 -6.38 9.71 11.81
N LEU A 301 -6.32 9.80 13.14
CA LEU A 301 -7.32 9.24 14.04
C LEU A 301 -8.68 9.90 13.81
N SER A 302 -8.74 11.23 13.75
CA SER A 302 -10.01 11.94 13.53
C SER A 302 -10.67 11.62 12.19
N GLN A 303 -9.92 11.44 11.11
CA GLN A 303 -10.49 11.03 9.83
C GLN A 303 -10.90 9.56 9.80
N LEU A 304 -10.14 8.69 10.46
CA LEU A 304 -10.50 7.29 10.61
C LEU A 304 -11.79 7.15 11.43
N ASP A 305 -11.89 7.87 12.54
CA ASP A 305 -13.08 7.87 13.40
C ASP A 305 -14.29 8.47 12.69
N MET A 306 -14.08 9.52 11.90
CA MET A 306 -15.12 10.06 11.03
C MET A 306 -15.56 9.04 9.98
N PHE A 307 -14.64 8.29 9.37
CA PHE A 307 -15.01 7.23 8.41
C PHE A 307 -15.74 6.06 9.09
N ARG A 308 -15.33 5.68 10.30
CA ARG A 308 -16.01 4.66 11.10
C ARG A 308 -17.46 5.06 11.37
N LYS A 309 -17.69 6.30 11.83
CA LYS A 309 -19.01 6.84 12.16
C LYS A 309 -19.91 7.11 10.95
N THR A 310 -19.36 7.60 9.84
CA THR A 310 -20.17 7.96 8.66
C THR A 310 -20.44 6.74 7.78
N ARG A 311 -21.68 6.23 7.77
CA ARG A 311 -22.09 5.11 6.90
C ARG A 311 -21.94 5.43 5.40
N ARG A 312 -22.45 6.58 4.95
CA ARG A 312 -22.41 6.99 3.54
C ARG A 312 -21.14 7.79 3.17
N SER A 313 -19.97 7.18 3.32
CA SER A 313 -18.68 7.84 3.10
C SER A 313 -17.75 7.09 2.15
N ILE A 314 -16.75 7.81 1.63
CA ILE A 314 -15.72 7.28 0.75
C ILE A 314 -14.37 7.60 1.38
N LEU A 315 -13.50 6.61 1.53
CA LEU A 315 -12.15 6.80 2.03
C LEU A 315 -11.13 6.42 0.96
N PHE A 316 -10.27 7.38 0.62
CA PHE A 316 -9.13 7.16 -0.26
C PHE A 316 -7.91 6.83 0.59
N SER A 317 -7.19 5.76 0.24
CA SER A 317 -6.00 5.38 0.97
C SER A 317 -4.98 4.63 0.15
N THR A 318 -3.79 4.50 0.72
CA THR A 318 -2.78 3.56 0.26
C THR A 318 -2.83 2.30 1.10
N ASP A 319 -1.88 1.40 0.91
CA ASP A 319 -1.75 0.17 1.67
C ASP A 319 -1.57 0.35 3.18
N LEU A 320 -1.46 1.57 3.71
CA LEU A 320 -1.48 1.82 5.15
C LEU A 320 -2.78 1.33 5.79
N LEU A 321 -3.94 1.54 5.14
CA LEU A 321 -5.24 1.09 5.64
C LEU A 321 -5.53 -0.38 5.39
N SER A 322 -4.81 -1.01 4.46
CA SER A 322 -5.00 -2.44 4.19
C SER A 322 -4.51 -3.33 5.35
N ARG A 323 -3.96 -2.73 6.43
CA ARG A 323 -3.05 -3.35 7.40
C ARG A 323 -3.31 -2.91 8.82
N GLY A 324 -3.68 -3.82 9.71
CA GLY A 324 -3.79 -3.53 11.15
C GLY A 324 -4.75 -2.41 11.57
N ILE A 325 -5.52 -1.86 10.64
CA ILE A 325 -6.54 -0.85 10.92
C ILE A 325 -7.88 -1.53 10.73
N ASP A 326 -8.56 -1.77 11.84
CA ASP A 326 -9.92 -2.28 11.85
C ASP A 326 -10.89 -1.14 11.51
N VAL A 327 -11.56 -1.29 10.37
CA VAL A 327 -12.67 -0.45 9.97
C VAL A 327 -13.86 -1.38 9.73
N PRO A 328 -14.82 -1.42 10.66
CA PRO A 328 -16.02 -2.21 10.46
C PRO A 328 -16.88 -1.60 9.34
N ASP A 329 -17.69 -2.45 8.73
CA ASP A 329 -18.83 -2.06 7.88
C ASP A 329 -18.49 -1.43 6.52
N ILE A 330 -17.44 -1.93 5.83
CA ILE A 330 -17.15 -1.52 4.45
C ILE A 330 -17.93 -2.40 3.47
N ASP A 331 -18.80 -1.79 2.67
CA ASP A 331 -19.61 -2.51 1.67
C ASP A 331 -18.81 -2.80 0.39
N TRP A 332 -17.91 -1.87 0.00
CA TRP A 332 -17.09 -2.00 -1.21
C TRP A 332 -15.63 -1.62 -0.98
N VAL A 333 -14.73 -2.52 -1.38
CA VAL A 333 -13.29 -2.23 -1.52
C VAL A 333 -12.94 -2.11 -3.00
N VAL A 334 -12.64 -0.89 -3.43
CA VAL A 334 -12.24 -0.60 -4.81
C VAL A 334 -10.74 -0.46 -4.89
N GLN A 335 -10.12 -1.17 -5.83
CA GLN A 335 -8.70 -1.10 -6.13
C GLN A 335 -8.57 -0.36 -7.44
N PHE A 336 -8.35 0.96 -7.34
CA PHE A 336 -8.15 1.81 -8.51
C PHE A 336 -6.84 1.46 -9.20
N ASP A 337 -5.80 1.25 -8.40
CA ASP A 337 -4.50 0.74 -8.84
C ASP A 337 -4.28 -0.67 -8.34
N ILE A 338 -3.65 -1.49 -9.18
CA ILE A 338 -3.19 -2.83 -8.83
C ILE A 338 -2.25 -2.74 -7.59
N PRO A 339 -2.39 -3.64 -6.60
CA PRO A 339 -1.50 -3.70 -5.45
C PRO A 339 -0.10 -4.16 -5.84
N LYS A 340 0.94 -3.53 -5.26
CA LYS A 340 2.35 -3.81 -5.58
C LYS A 340 2.71 -5.29 -5.59
N GLU A 341 2.18 -6.00 -4.61
CA GLU A 341 2.28 -7.45 -4.48
C GLU A 341 0.89 -8.07 -4.47
N SER A 342 0.78 -9.28 -5.02
CA SER A 342 -0.48 -10.03 -5.06
C SER A 342 -1.08 -10.29 -3.68
N SER A 343 -0.24 -10.55 -2.67
CA SER A 343 -0.69 -10.78 -1.29
C SER A 343 -1.46 -9.58 -0.73
N TRP A 344 -1.08 -8.35 -1.11
CA TRP A 344 -1.73 -7.13 -0.65
C TRP A 344 -3.16 -7.02 -1.18
N TYR A 345 -3.46 -7.62 -2.34
CA TYR A 345 -4.83 -7.72 -2.86
C TYR A 345 -5.73 -8.39 -1.82
N VAL A 346 -5.33 -9.57 -1.32
CA VAL A 346 -6.08 -10.35 -0.31
C VAL A 346 -6.32 -9.52 0.95
N HIS A 347 -5.29 -8.81 1.42
CA HIS A 347 -5.39 -7.94 2.61
C HIS A 347 -6.32 -6.74 2.41
N ARG A 348 -6.36 -6.16 1.20
CA ARG A 348 -7.23 -5.04 0.84
C ARG A 348 -8.68 -5.49 0.83
N ILE A 349 -9.00 -6.56 0.11
CA ILE A 349 -10.38 -7.06 0.00
C ILE A 349 -10.91 -7.56 1.35
N GLY A 350 -10.02 -8.07 2.20
CA GLY A 350 -10.26 -8.46 3.59
C GLY A 350 -10.68 -7.34 4.57
N ARG A 351 -10.84 -6.11 4.08
CA ARG A 351 -11.45 -4.99 4.81
C ARG A 351 -12.98 -4.97 4.65
N SER A 352 -13.52 -5.69 3.68
CA SER A 352 -14.96 -5.96 3.52
C SER A 352 -15.25 -7.42 3.91
N GLY A 353 -16.53 -7.77 4.07
CA GLY A 353 -16.94 -9.15 4.34
C GLY A 353 -16.52 -9.72 5.70
N ARG A 354 -16.38 -8.87 6.74
CA ARG A 354 -15.95 -9.32 8.08
C ARG A 354 -17.11 -9.86 8.91
N SER A 355 -16.82 -10.86 9.75
CA SER A 355 -17.76 -11.44 10.72
C SER A 355 -19.06 -11.96 10.08
N GLY A 356 -18.94 -12.68 8.96
CA GLY A 356 -20.08 -13.31 8.27
C GLY A 356 -20.96 -12.36 7.44
N ARG A 357 -20.59 -11.08 7.34
CA ARG A 357 -21.32 -10.13 6.48
C ARG A 357 -20.89 -10.25 5.04
N GLU A 358 -21.80 -9.89 4.14
CA GLU A 358 -21.49 -9.77 2.73
C GLU A 358 -20.56 -8.57 2.48
N GLY A 359 -19.66 -8.75 1.54
CA GLY A 359 -18.71 -7.74 1.12
C GLY A 359 -18.46 -7.82 -0.36
N ASN A 360 -18.08 -6.69 -0.98
CA ASN A 360 -17.76 -6.66 -2.40
C ASN A 360 -16.39 -6.03 -2.61
N SER A 361 -15.64 -6.52 -3.60
CA SER A 361 -14.42 -5.89 -4.08
C SER A 361 -14.47 -5.61 -5.57
N LEU A 362 -13.82 -4.55 -6.01
CA LEU A 362 -13.74 -4.19 -7.43
C LEU A 362 -12.31 -3.82 -7.80
N LEU A 363 -11.70 -4.56 -8.72
CA LEU A 363 -10.40 -4.25 -9.31
C LEU A 363 -10.56 -3.57 -10.67
N LEU A 364 -9.97 -2.38 -10.84
CA LEU A 364 -9.91 -1.70 -12.13
C LEU A 364 -8.60 -2.05 -12.83
N ILE A 365 -8.69 -2.71 -13.98
CA ILE A 365 -7.52 -3.06 -14.81
C ILE A 365 -7.64 -2.45 -16.20
N SER A 366 -6.49 -2.15 -16.80
CA SER A 366 -6.44 -1.81 -18.22
C SER A 366 -6.40 -3.09 -19.07
N PRO A 367 -6.76 -3.03 -20.38
CA PRO A 367 -6.66 -4.19 -21.27
C PRO A 367 -5.26 -4.85 -21.26
N GLU A 368 -4.22 -4.04 -21.12
CA GLU A 368 -2.82 -4.49 -21.08
C GLU A 368 -2.47 -5.27 -19.80
N GLN A 369 -3.32 -5.16 -18.78
CA GLN A 369 -3.14 -5.77 -17.45
C GLN A 369 -4.02 -7.01 -17.25
N ASP A 370 -4.74 -7.48 -18.27
CA ASP A 370 -5.70 -8.60 -18.16
C ASP A 370 -5.07 -9.90 -17.65
N ALA A 371 -3.81 -10.17 -18.04
CA ALA A 371 -3.05 -11.32 -17.57
C ALA A 371 -2.83 -11.34 -16.03
N TYR A 372 -2.96 -10.19 -15.35
CA TYR A 372 -2.90 -10.14 -13.89
C TYR A 372 -4.07 -10.89 -13.22
N ILE A 373 -5.23 -10.99 -13.87
CA ILE A 373 -6.37 -11.76 -13.33
C ILE A 373 -6.03 -13.25 -13.28
N GLN A 374 -5.40 -13.76 -14.33
CA GLN A 374 -4.92 -15.15 -14.38
C GLN A 374 -3.82 -15.39 -13.33
N PHE A 375 -2.97 -14.39 -13.09
CA PHE A 375 -1.97 -14.45 -12.01
C PHE A 375 -2.63 -14.59 -10.63
N LEU A 376 -3.66 -13.78 -10.32
CA LEU A 376 -4.39 -13.87 -9.06
C LEU A 376 -5.11 -15.22 -8.88
N GLN A 377 -5.70 -15.75 -9.96
CA GLN A 377 -6.34 -17.07 -9.94
C GLN A 377 -5.33 -18.18 -9.67
N LYS A 378 -4.16 -18.14 -10.31
CA LYS A 378 -3.16 -19.20 -10.21
C LYS A 378 -2.38 -19.18 -8.89
N TYR A 379 -1.91 -18.01 -8.45
CA TYR A 379 -0.99 -17.90 -7.33
C TYR A 379 -1.68 -17.59 -5.99
N GLU A 380 -2.76 -16.81 -6.01
CA GLU A 380 -3.51 -16.45 -4.80
C GLU A 380 -4.81 -17.27 -4.64
N LYS A 381 -5.13 -18.13 -5.63
CA LYS A 381 -6.35 -18.96 -5.67
C LYS A 381 -7.62 -18.11 -5.49
N LEU A 382 -7.66 -16.97 -6.18
CA LEU A 382 -8.78 -16.02 -6.11
C LEU A 382 -9.65 -16.11 -7.36
N GLU A 383 -10.96 -16.26 -7.17
CA GLU A 383 -11.93 -16.15 -8.25
C GLU A 383 -12.44 -14.71 -8.34
N LEU A 384 -12.28 -14.07 -9.50
CA LEU A 384 -12.82 -12.75 -9.78
C LEU A 384 -13.85 -12.82 -10.91
N ARG A 385 -15.00 -12.17 -10.72
CA ARG A 385 -16.08 -12.08 -11.71
C ARG A 385 -15.95 -10.81 -12.53
N ARG A 386 -16.07 -10.92 -13.84
CA ARG A 386 -16.04 -9.73 -14.71
C ARG A 386 -17.33 -8.93 -14.53
N MET A 387 -17.21 -7.67 -14.15
CA MET A 387 -18.30 -6.71 -14.08
C MET A 387 -18.19 -5.73 -15.25
N ARG A 388 -19.32 -5.14 -15.68
CA ARG A 388 -19.36 -4.02 -16.64
C ARG A 388 -19.85 -2.77 -15.93
N ILE A 389 -19.31 -1.62 -16.30
CA ILE A 389 -19.79 -0.31 -15.87
C ILE A 389 -20.37 0.37 -17.12
N PRO A 390 -21.64 0.07 -17.49
CA PRO A 390 -22.21 0.50 -18.77
C PRO A 390 -22.35 2.03 -18.88
N THR A 391 -22.39 2.72 -17.74
CA THR A 391 -22.45 4.17 -17.68
C THR A 391 -21.11 4.83 -18.03
N CYS A 392 -19.99 4.10 -18.01
CA CYS A 392 -18.68 4.61 -18.40
C CYS A 392 -18.57 4.62 -19.92
N THR A 393 -18.30 5.80 -20.49
CA THR A 393 -18.12 6.00 -21.93
C THR A 393 -16.92 6.91 -22.15
N ALA A 394 -16.25 6.79 -23.30
CA ALA A 394 -15.16 7.67 -23.70
C ALA A 394 -15.55 9.16 -23.61
N LEU A 395 -16.79 9.51 -23.99
CA LEU A 395 -17.32 10.87 -23.89
C LEU A 395 -17.34 11.38 -22.45
N LYS A 396 -17.82 10.57 -21.49
CA LYS A 396 -17.82 10.97 -20.07
C LYS A 396 -16.41 11.05 -19.51
N ALA A 397 -15.49 10.19 -19.95
CA ALA A 397 -14.08 10.28 -19.58
C ALA A 397 -13.45 11.60 -20.06
N GLU A 398 -13.73 11.99 -21.30
CA GLU A 398 -13.28 13.26 -21.86
C GLU A 398 -13.93 14.47 -21.15
N GLN A 399 -15.23 14.43 -20.86
CA GLN A 399 -15.91 15.46 -20.07
C GLN A 399 -15.30 15.63 -18.68
N LEU A 400 -15.00 14.51 -18.00
CA LEU A 400 -14.34 14.53 -16.70
C LEU A 400 -12.94 15.11 -16.83
N ARG A 401 -12.13 14.66 -17.81
CA ARG A 401 -10.80 15.20 -18.10
C ARG A 401 -10.86 16.71 -18.32
N ASN A 402 -11.79 17.20 -19.15
CA ASN A 402 -11.98 18.62 -19.41
C ASN A 402 -12.37 19.40 -18.14
N LYS A 403 -13.16 18.80 -17.24
CA LYS A 403 -13.47 19.40 -15.94
C LYS A 403 -12.23 19.49 -15.04
N ILE A 404 -11.36 18.48 -15.04
CA ILE A 404 -10.09 18.50 -14.29
C ILE A 404 -9.15 19.55 -14.86
N ILE A 405 -9.03 19.63 -16.18
CA ILE A 405 -8.25 20.65 -16.88
C ILE A 405 -8.75 22.05 -16.50
N LYS A 406 -10.08 22.27 -16.53
CA LYS A 406 -10.71 23.53 -16.09
C LYS A 406 -10.45 23.86 -14.62
N LEU A 407 -10.37 22.86 -13.75
CA LEU A 407 -9.99 23.05 -12.34
C LEU A 407 -8.50 23.42 -12.17
N ALA A 408 -7.63 23.01 -13.10
CA ALA A 408 -6.20 23.30 -13.10
C ALA A 408 -5.84 24.62 -13.81
N SER A 409 -6.68 25.08 -14.76
CA SER A 409 -6.55 26.36 -15.45
C SER A 409 -7.31 27.47 -14.71
N SER A 410 -6.73 28.66 -14.58
CA SER A 410 -7.17 29.80 -13.75
C SER A 410 -8.60 30.36 -13.98
N ASP A 411 -9.45 29.76 -14.80
CA ASP A 411 -10.77 30.30 -15.16
C ASP A 411 -11.86 29.94 -14.12
N ARG A 412 -11.84 30.63 -12.97
CA ARG A 412 -13.03 30.71 -12.10
C ARG A 412 -14.01 31.81 -12.50
N TYR A 413 -13.63 32.77 -13.34
CA TYR A 413 -14.51 33.90 -13.62
C TYR A 413 -15.71 33.54 -14.50
N GLN A 414 -15.64 32.50 -15.33
CA GLN A 414 -16.80 32.07 -16.14
C GLN A 414 -17.63 30.93 -15.52
N ALA A 415 -17.07 30.14 -14.60
CA ALA A 415 -17.75 28.95 -14.09
C ALA A 415 -18.93 29.28 -13.14
N ASN A 416 -18.89 30.42 -12.45
CA ASN A 416 -20.02 30.86 -11.61
C ASN A 416 -21.12 31.57 -12.42
N VAL A 417 -20.79 32.15 -13.58
CA VAL A 417 -21.78 32.80 -14.45
C VAL A 417 -22.50 31.75 -15.30
N MET A 418 -21.79 30.75 -15.83
CA MET A 418 -22.42 29.72 -16.68
C MET A 418 -23.27 28.70 -15.89
N PHE A 419 -22.98 28.47 -14.60
CA PHE A 419 -23.77 27.54 -13.77
C PHE A 419 -25.12 28.14 -13.33
N ILE A 420 -25.24 29.47 -13.29
CA ILE A 420 -26.53 30.15 -13.04
C ILE A 420 -27.40 30.16 -14.31
N ILE A 421 -26.77 30.16 -15.49
CA ILE A 421 -27.48 30.24 -16.78
C ILE A 421 -28.10 28.88 -17.21
N GLN A 422 -27.60 27.74 -16.70
CA GLN A 422 -28.13 26.43 -17.10
C GLN A 422 -29.30 25.89 -16.27
N ASP A 423 -29.68 26.55 -15.18
CA ASP A 423 -30.64 25.98 -14.20
C ASP A 423 -31.82 26.91 -13.87
N SER A 424 -32.09 27.95 -14.67
CA SER A 424 -33.21 28.88 -14.38
C SER A 424 -33.85 29.48 -15.62
N ASN A 425 -35.18 29.42 -15.66
CA ASN A 425 -36.06 29.93 -16.71
C ASN A 425 -35.70 31.36 -17.16
N SER A 426 -35.79 31.55 -18.48
CA SER A 426 -35.34 32.69 -19.29
C SER A 426 -35.99 34.06 -19.03
N LYS A 427 -36.74 34.26 -17.94
CA LYS A 427 -37.45 35.53 -17.67
C LYS A 427 -36.83 36.40 -16.56
N LEU A 428 -35.90 35.87 -15.77
CA LEU A 428 -35.21 36.64 -14.72
C LEU A 428 -33.91 37.32 -15.21
N ILE A 429 -33.46 36.96 -16.41
CA ILE A 429 -32.19 37.43 -16.98
C ILE A 429 -32.29 38.92 -17.37
N ASP A 430 -33.42 39.36 -17.91
CA ASP A 430 -33.58 40.76 -18.37
C ASP A 430 -33.69 41.76 -17.21
N LEU A 431 -34.18 41.33 -16.05
CA LEU A 431 -34.30 42.20 -14.87
C LEU A 431 -32.97 42.36 -14.11
N PHE A 432 -32.05 41.40 -14.23
CA PHE A 432 -30.78 41.40 -13.49
C PHE A 432 -29.70 42.26 -14.16
N PHE A 433 -29.78 42.45 -15.49
CA PHE A 433 -28.84 43.32 -16.22
C PHE A 433 -29.16 44.82 -16.11
N ALA A 434 -30.32 45.20 -15.56
CA ALA A 434 -30.79 46.59 -15.57
C ALA A 434 -30.34 47.45 -14.38
N THR A 435 -29.77 46.90 -13.30
CA THR A 435 -29.44 47.68 -12.11
C THR A 435 -27.96 47.56 -11.72
N GLN A 436 -27.25 48.68 -11.85
CA GLN A 436 -25.87 48.85 -11.41
C GLN A 436 -25.69 48.58 -9.90
N PHE A 437 -24.54 47.95 -9.59
CA PHE A 437 -23.76 48.03 -8.35
C PHE A 437 -24.43 48.73 -7.14
N GLN A 438 -25.02 47.94 -6.25
CA GLN A 438 -25.03 48.27 -4.82
C GLN A 438 -24.61 47.07 -3.97
N PHE A 439 -23.66 47.36 -3.09
CA PHE A 439 -23.02 46.48 -2.11
C PHE A 439 -24.03 45.70 -1.26
N PHE A 440 -23.86 44.37 -1.16
CA PHE A 440 -24.37 43.58 -0.04
C PHE A 440 -23.19 42.92 0.72
N PRO A 441 -22.89 43.32 1.97
CA PRO A 441 -21.78 42.78 2.77
C PRO A 441 -22.01 41.34 3.28
N GLY A 442 -23.16 40.72 2.99
CA GLY A 442 -23.57 39.44 3.56
C GLY A 442 -23.09 38.18 2.84
N ILE A 443 -22.52 38.29 1.63
CA ILE A 443 -22.09 37.12 0.82
C ILE A 443 -20.61 36.78 1.05
N ALA A 444 -19.82 37.70 1.59
CA ALA A 444 -18.39 37.50 1.83
C ALA A 444 -18.12 36.39 2.87
N SER A 445 -18.95 36.27 3.90
CA SER A 445 -18.80 35.27 4.97
C SER A 445 -19.17 33.85 4.55
N ALA A 446 -19.99 33.67 3.51
CA ALA A 446 -20.34 32.35 2.97
C ALA A 446 -19.30 31.81 1.97
N ILE A 447 -18.44 32.67 1.43
CA ILE A 447 -17.39 32.31 0.47
C ILE A 447 -16.09 31.87 1.16
N GLU A 448 -15.86 32.26 2.41
CA GLU A 448 -14.61 31.98 3.16
C GLU A 448 -14.48 30.55 3.71
N LEU A 449 -15.50 29.69 3.62
CA LEU A 449 -15.47 28.33 4.17
C LEU A 449 -15.28 27.18 3.15
N ARG A 450 -14.90 27.46 1.90
CA ARG A 450 -14.56 26.40 0.92
C ARG A 450 -13.05 26.33 0.69
N GLN A 451 -12.36 25.55 1.52
CA GLN A 451 -10.97 25.11 1.32
C GLN A 451 -10.84 24.21 0.08
N GLY A 452 -10.94 24.79 -1.11
CA GLY A 452 -10.51 24.15 -2.36
C GLY A 452 -9.03 24.45 -2.61
N SER A 453 -8.25 23.44 -2.99
CA SER A 453 -6.88 23.57 -3.48
C SER A 453 -6.78 24.60 -4.63
N CYS A 454 -5.64 25.28 -4.74
CA CYS A 454 -5.41 26.28 -5.79
C CYS A 454 -5.25 25.63 -7.18
N PHE A 455 -5.55 26.37 -8.26
CA PHE A 455 -5.37 25.94 -9.67
C PHE A 455 -3.97 25.39 -9.96
N ARG A 456 -2.92 26.14 -9.60
CA ARG A 456 -1.52 25.73 -9.78
C ARG A 456 -1.16 24.50 -8.94
N GLU A 457 -1.71 24.43 -7.74
CA GLU A 457 -1.49 23.32 -6.82
C GLU A 457 -2.10 22.03 -7.36
N ILE A 458 -3.27 22.08 -8.01
CA ILE A 458 -3.87 20.92 -8.69
C ILE A 458 -2.98 20.44 -9.85
N LEU A 459 -2.43 21.37 -10.64
CA LEU A 459 -1.52 21.06 -11.74
C LEU A 459 -0.24 20.34 -11.26
N GLU A 460 0.44 20.92 -10.27
CA GLU A 460 1.69 20.37 -9.75
C GLU A 460 1.46 19.06 -9.01
N ASN A 461 0.43 18.99 -8.14
CA ASN A 461 0.07 17.76 -7.45
C ASN A 461 -0.33 16.65 -8.42
N GLY A 462 -1.00 16.96 -9.53
CA GLY A 462 -1.33 15.98 -10.57
C GLY A 462 -0.09 15.41 -11.24
N THR A 463 0.84 16.29 -11.61
CA THR A 463 2.13 15.87 -12.21
C THR A 463 2.92 15.02 -11.22
N GLU A 464 3.05 15.46 -9.97
CA GLU A 464 3.77 14.73 -8.93
C GLU A 464 3.12 13.38 -8.58
N ALA A 465 1.79 13.34 -8.55
CA ALA A 465 1.04 12.11 -8.31
C ALA A 465 1.29 11.09 -9.42
N PHE A 466 1.20 11.51 -10.68
CA PHE A 466 1.49 10.67 -11.83
C PHE A 466 2.95 10.16 -11.85
N VAL A 467 3.92 11.05 -11.62
CA VAL A 467 5.35 10.67 -11.50
C VAL A 467 5.51 9.59 -10.43
N SER A 468 4.92 9.80 -9.25
CA SER A 468 5.03 8.84 -8.15
C SER A 468 4.35 7.49 -8.46
N PHE A 469 3.26 7.50 -9.22
CA PHE A 469 2.58 6.29 -9.68
C PHE A 469 3.49 5.48 -10.60
N ILE A 470 4.08 6.12 -11.62
CA ILE A 470 5.00 5.47 -12.56
C ILE A 470 6.24 4.92 -11.85
N GLU A 471 6.88 5.71 -10.97
CA GLU A 471 8.02 5.25 -10.16
C GLU A 471 7.66 4.06 -9.27
N SER A 472 6.43 4.05 -8.73
CA SER A 472 5.95 2.95 -7.90
C SER A 472 5.62 1.70 -8.73
N TYR A 473 5.12 1.88 -9.96
CA TYR A 473 4.77 0.79 -10.87
C TYR A 473 6.03 0.05 -11.36
N GLY A 474 7.14 0.76 -11.58
CA GLY A 474 8.41 0.13 -11.98
C GLY A 474 8.97 -0.89 -10.97
N ARG A 475 8.49 -0.91 -9.72
CA ARG A 475 8.90 -1.86 -8.67
C ARG A 475 7.82 -2.90 -8.33
N HIS A 476 6.78 -2.98 -9.14
CA HIS A 476 5.56 -3.73 -8.84
C HIS A 476 5.61 -5.14 -9.46
N ASP A 477 5.00 -6.14 -8.82
CA ASP A 477 4.84 -7.50 -9.39
C ASP A 477 4.16 -7.49 -10.77
N CYS A 478 3.20 -6.59 -11.00
CA CYS A 478 2.53 -6.44 -12.29
C CYS A 478 3.48 -5.95 -13.37
N ASN A 479 4.62 -5.33 -13.03
CA ASN A 479 5.68 -5.00 -14.00
C ASN A 479 6.28 -6.25 -14.64
N ILE A 480 6.16 -7.42 -14.01
CA ILE A 480 6.57 -8.71 -14.58
C ILE A 480 5.62 -9.13 -15.71
N VAL A 481 4.32 -8.88 -15.53
CA VAL A 481 3.25 -9.32 -16.44
C VAL A 481 2.93 -8.25 -17.50
N CYS A 482 3.00 -6.98 -17.12
CA CYS A 482 2.73 -5.80 -17.94
C CYS A 482 3.86 -4.78 -17.68
N PRO A 483 4.98 -4.88 -18.42
CA PRO A 483 6.17 -4.08 -18.14
C PRO A 483 5.98 -2.59 -18.45
N LEU A 484 6.66 -1.76 -17.65
CA LEU A 484 6.80 -0.33 -17.86
C LEU A 484 7.76 0.00 -19.01
N ALA A 485 8.65 -0.91 -19.41
CA ALA A 485 9.43 -0.82 -20.64
C ALA A 485 9.96 -2.21 -20.98
N VAL A 486 9.95 -2.59 -22.26
CA VAL A 486 10.69 -3.79 -22.69
C VAL A 486 12.20 -3.52 -22.62
N PRO A 487 13.01 -4.41 -22.01
CA PRO A 487 14.45 -4.33 -22.16
C PRO A 487 14.81 -4.58 -23.63
N PHE A 488 15.68 -3.73 -24.18
CA PHE A 488 16.15 -3.78 -25.58
C PHE A 488 16.78 -5.14 -25.97
N SER A 489 17.10 -5.99 -24.98
CA SER A 489 17.67 -7.33 -25.13
C SER A 489 16.64 -8.46 -25.27
N ALA A 490 15.33 -8.20 -25.20
CA ALA A 490 14.29 -9.18 -25.56
C ALA A 490 14.08 -9.22 -27.09
N CYS A 491 15.18 -9.23 -27.85
CA CYS A 491 15.17 -9.48 -29.29
C CYS A 491 15.20 -10.99 -29.51
N ARG A 492 14.12 -11.52 -30.09
CA ARG A 492 14.03 -12.79 -30.82
C ARG A 492 14.91 -13.93 -30.29
N VAL A 493 14.35 -14.77 -29.41
CA VAL A 493 14.81 -16.16 -29.32
C VAL A 493 14.15 -16.93 -30.46
N SER A 494 14.83 -17.07 -31.60
CA SER A 494 14.43 -18.10 -32.58
C SER A 494 15.05 -19.42 -32.14
N VAL A 495 14.25 -20.31 -31.57
CA VAL A 495 14.63 -21.73 -31.46
C VAL A 495 14.22 -22.38 -32.78
N PRO A 496 15.14 -23.01 -33.55
CA PRO A 496 14.76 -23.66 -34.80
C PRO A 496 13.85 -24.86 -34.50
N GLY A 497 12.64 -24.89 -35.06
CA GLY A 497 11.77 -26.07 -35.06
C GLY A 497 10.65 -26.13 -34.02
N GLN A 498 10.41 -25.10 -33.20
CA GLN A 498 9.22 -25.01 -32.35
C GLN A 498 8.49 -23.69 -32.58
N LEU A 499 7.26 -23.76 -33.09
CA LEU A 499 6.30 -22.66 -33.11
C LEU A 499 5.91 -22.38 -31.64
N PHE A 500 6.65 -21.53 -30.95
CA PHE A 500 6.15 -20.90 -29.72
C PHE A 500 5.62 -19.52 -30.07
N ASP A 501 4.35 -19.32 -29.72
CA ASP A 501 3.65 -18.06 -29.86
C ASP A 501 4.49 -16.89 -29.37
N LEU A 502 4.55 -15.87 -30.22
CA LEU A 502 5.11 -14.56 -29.95
C LEU A 502 4.48 -14.01 -28.65
N VAL A 503 5.19 -14.07 -27.52
CA VAL A 503 4.77 -13.36 -26.30
C VAL A 503 4.91 -11.87 -26.60
N ILE A 504 3.86 -11.26 -27.13
CA ILE A 504 3.75 -9.81 -27.26
C ILE A 504 3.73 -9.28 -25.82
N PHE A 505 4.85 -8.69 -25.38
CA PHE A 505 4.87 -7.94 -24.13
C PHE A 505 3.99 -6.71 -24.32
N ILE A 506 2.80 -6.73 -23.72
CA ILE A 506 1.87 -5.61 -23.76
C ILE A 506 2.33 -4.60 -22.70
N GLU A 507 2.78 -3.43 -23.15
CA GLU A 507 3.26 -2.37 -22.29
C GLU A 507 2.12 -1.60 -21.61
N LEU A 508 2.38 -1.06 -20.42
CA LEU A 508 1.44 -0.13 -19.77
C LEU A 508 1.15 1.09 -20.67
N ASP A 509 -0.14 1.43 -20.86
CA ASP A 509 -0.58 2.65 -21.54
C ASP A 509 -0.35 3.90 -20.67
N VAL A 510 0.88 4.42 -20.75
CA VAL A 510 1.32 5.60 -20.01
C VAL A 510 0.55 6.86 -20.45
N VAL A 511 0.19 6.97 -21.74
CA VAL A 511 -0.50 8.13 -22.29
C VAL A 511 -1.93 8.19 -21.77
N GLY A 512 -2.65 7.07 -21.81
CA GLY A 512 -4.00 7.00 -21.26
C GLY A 512 -4.01 7.21 -19.74
N CYS A 513 -3.04 6.67 -19.00
CA CYS A 513 -2.86 6.99 -17.58
C CYS A 513 -2.68 8.51 -17.37
N ALA A 514 -1.86 9.19 -18.18
CA ALA A 514 -1.66 10.63 -18.08
C ALA A 514 -2.94 11.43 -18.39
N HIS A 515 -3.77 10.95 -19.32
CA HIS A 515 -5.09 11.54 -19.61
C HIS A 515 -6.08 11.35 -18.47
N ALA A 516 -6.08 10.18 -17.81
CA ALA A 516 -6.90 9.93 -16.62
C ALA A 516 -6.53 10.85 -15.44
N TYR A 517 -5.25 11.19 -15.29
CA TYR A 517 -4.77 12.19 -14.33
C TYR A 517 -4.98 13.65 -14.81
N GLY A 518 -5.64 13.87 -15.96
CA GLY A 518 -5.92 15.22 -16.47
C GLY A 518 -4.68 16.09 -16.68
N LEU A 519 -3.52 15.48 -16.98
CA LEU A 519 -2.28 16.22 -17.17
C LEU A 519 -2.37 17.13 -18.40
N LEU A 520 -1.84 18.35 -18.27
CA LEU A 520 -1.73 19.30 -19.39
C LEU A 520 -0.50 19.03 -20.25
N ARG A 521 0.57 18.51 -19.63
CA ARG A 521 1.86 18.21 -20.26
C ARG A 521 2.46 16.95 -19.64
N MET A 522 3.19 16.19 -20.45
CA MET A 522 3.93 15.02 -19.96
C MET A 522 5.16 15.46 -19.13
N PRO A 523 5.39 14.87 -17.95
CA PRO A 523 6.61 15.12 -17.18
C PRO A 523 7.82 14.48 -17.86
N ARG A 524 8.99 15.08 -17.64
CA ARG A 524 10.27 14.49 -18.09
C ARG A 524 10.73 13.46 -17.07
N MET A 525 10.75 12.19 -17.45
CA MET A 525 11.13 11.06 -16.60
C MET A 525 12.13 10.15 -17.32
N LYS A 526 12.96 9.42 -16.56
CA LYS A 526 13.97 8.51 -17.14
C LYS A 526 13.31 7.30 -17.79
N GLU A 527 12.18 6.90 -17.21
CA GLU A 527 11.27 5.83 -17.60
C GLU A 527 10.68 6.04 -19.00
N PHE A 528 10.72 7.28 -19.53
CA PHE A 528 10.12 7.64 -20.82
C PHE A 528 11.12 7.78 -21.97
N ARG A 529 12.43 7.56 -21.74
CA ARG A 529 13.48 7.88 -22.73
C ARG A 529 13.32 7.19 -24.09
N ASN A 530 12.68 6.01 -24.13
CA ASN A 530 12.54 5.20 -25.34
C ASN A 530 11.08 4.89 -25.69
N ARG A 531 10.11 5.67 -25.18
CA ARG A 531 8.67 5.44 -25.44
C ARG A 531 8.11 6.45 -26.43
N ASP A 532 7.17 5.97 -27.25
CA ASP A 532 6.37 6.87 -28.09
C ASP A 532 5.30 7.56 -27.23
N LEU A 533 5.38 8.89 -27.18
CA LEU A 533 4.44 9.76 -26.46
C LEU A 533 3.64 10.63 -27.43
N SER A 534 3.69 10.35 -28.74
CA SER A 534 3.03 11.11 -29.80
C SER A 534 1.51 11.22 -29.61
N LEU A 535 0.88 10.17 -29.08
CA LEU A 535 -0.55 10.10 -28.82
C LEU A 535 -1.03 11.04 -27.70
N PHE A 536 -0.11 11.64 -26.93
CA PHE A 536 -0.49 12.57 -25.88
C PHE A 536 -1.01 13.89 -26.44
N LYS A 537 -2.34 14.06 -26.43
CA LYS A 537 -3.03 15.31 -26.77
C LYS A 537 -2.71 16.42 -25.76
N ARG A 538 -1.80 17.32 -26.13
CA ARG A 538 -1.46 18.53 -25.36
C ARG A 538 -2.63 19.49 -25.35
N VAL A 539 -2.80 20.20 -24.25
CA VAL A 539 -3.81 21.26 -24.11
C VAL A 539 -3.13 22.61 -24.33
N ASP A 540 -3.74 23.47 -25.13
CA ASP A 540 -3.24 24.82 -25.47
C ASP A 540 -3.45 25.81 -24.33
N ILE A 541 -2.90 25.49 -23.16
CA ILE A 541 -2.93 26.35 -21.97
C ILE A 541 -1.50 26.70 -21.59
N ASN A 542 -1.22 28.00 -21.44
CA ASN A 542 0.07 28.45 -20.98
C ASN A 542 0.23 28.16 -19.48
N THR A 543 0.90 27.05 -19.15
CA THR A 543 1.15 26.66 -17.76
C THR A 543 2.03 27.65 -16.99
N ALA A 544 2.77 28.53 -17.66
CA ALA A 544 3.61 29.53 -17.00
C ALA A 544 2.78 30.65 -16.35
N SER A 545 1.61 30.98 -16.91
CA SER A 545 0.76 32.07 -16.42
C SER A 545 -0.13 31.68 -15.23
N VAL A 546 -0.26 30.39 -14.89
CA VAL A 546 -1.10 29.94 -13.77
C VAL A 546 -0.40 30.20 -12.42
N PRO A 547 -0.91 31.11 -11.57
CA PRO A 547 -0.27 31.50 -10.32
C PRO A 547 -0.76 30.65 -9.12
N PHE A 548 0.04 30.60 -8.05
CA PHE A 548 -0.40 30.08 -6.75
C PHE A 548 -1.33 31.07 -6.03
N LYS A 549 -2.31 30.54 -5.28
CA LYS A 549 -3.17 31.31 -4.38
C LYS A 549 -2.37 31.89 -3.21
N ASN A 550 -1.36 31.15 -2.75
CA ASN A 550 -0.50 31.58 -1.66
C ASN A 550 0.59 32.51 -2.19
N LYS A 551 0.53 33.80 -1.83
CA LYS A 551 1.49 34.83 -2.23
C LYS A 551 2.95 34.43 -1.95
N LYS A 552 3.25 33.74 -0.83
CA LYS A 552 4.62 33.29 -0.51
C LYS A 552 5.12 32.19 -1.44
N GLN A 553 4.25 31.26 -1.85
CA GLN A 553 4.61 30.21 -2.81
C GLN A 553 4.79 30.79 -4.21
N GLU A 554 3.96 31.77 -4.57
CA GLU A 554 4.08 32.49 -5.85
C GLU A 554 5.37 33.31 -5.93
N GLN A 555 5.77 34.00 -4.86
CA GLN A 555 7.06 34.69 -4.78
C GLN A 555 8.24 33.73 -4.99
N ARG A 556 8.25 32.59 -4.28
CA ARG A 556 9.28 31.54 -4.46
C ARG A 556 9.32 30.98 -5.88
N ARG A 557 8.15 30.84 -6.53
CA ARG A 557 8.06 30.40 -7.93
C ARG A 557 8.70 31.43 -8.86
N GLN A 558 8.37 32.71 -8.68
CA GLN A 558 8.94 33.80 -9.47
C GLN A 558 10.45 33.89 -9.29
N GLU A 559 10.94 33.80 -8.05
CA GLU A 559 12.38 33.71 -7.75
C GLU A 559 13.06 32.54 -8.44
N ASN A 560 12.44 31.34 -8.42
CA ASN A 560 12.99 30.16 -9.09
C ASN A 560 12.96 30.28 -10.62
N MET A 561 11.92 30.89 -11.20
CA MET A 561 11.85 31.18 -12.63
C MET A 561 12.91 32.20 -13.04
N LEU A 562 13.12 33.24 -12.23
CA LEU A 562 14.19 34.23 -12.42
C LEU A 562 15.57 33.58 -12.39
N LYS A 563 15.83 32.70 -11.41
CA LYS A 563 17.08 31.91 -11.32
C LYS A 563 17.33 31.08 -12.58
N LEU A 564 16.31 30.35 -13.04
CA LEU A 564 16.39 29.55 -14.27
C LEU A 564 16.62 30.43 -15.52
N HIS A 565 16.03 31.62 -15.59
CA HIS A 565 16.27 32.58 -16.69
C HIS A 565 17.68 33.19 -16.64
N THR A 566 18.20 33.50 -15.45
CA THR A 566 19.57 33.99 -15.29
C THR A 566 20.62 32.93 -15.60
N GLU A 567 20.29 31.65 -15.44
CA GLU A 567 21.16 30.54 -15.86
C GLU A 567 21.11 30.26 -17.38
N THR A 568 20.16 30.84 -18.12
CA THR A 568 19.93 30.54 -19.56
C THR A 568 20.20 31.70 -20.54
N THR A 569 20.68 32.87 -20.11
CA THR A 569 21.23 33.90 -21.03
C THR A 569 22.59 33.46 -21.61
N PRO A 570 22.92 33.84 -22.87
CA PRO A 570 23.91 33.14 -23.67
C PRO A 570 25.33 33.27 -23.09
N ARG A 571 26.12 32.19 -23.26
CA ARG A 571 27.58 32.17 -23.08
C ARG A 571 28.17 33.48 -23.62
N LYS A 572 28.53 34.41 -22.73
CA LYS A 572 29.63 35.35 -23.00
C LYS A 572 30.80 34.50 -23.47
N GLN A 573 31.44 34.91 -24.57
CA GLN A 573 32.62 34.26 -25.17
C GLN A 573 33.52 33.70 -24.06
N PHE A 574 33.38 32.40 -23.80
CA PHE A 574 34.21 31.74 -22.82
C PHE A 574 35.53 31.51 -23.53
N SER A 575 36.56 32.14 -22.99
CA SER A 575 37.95 31.90 -23.34
C SER A 575 38.21 30.40 -23.54
N LYS A 576 39.05 30.10 -24.54
CA LYS A 576 39.47 28.77 -25.04
C LYS A 576 40.09 27.83 -23.98
N THR A 577 39.97 28.12 -22.68
CA THR A 577 40.54 27.31 -21.59
C THR A 577 39.52 26.39 -20.90
N SER A 578 38.21 26.49 -21.17
CA SER A 578 37.19 25.66 -20.48
C SER A 578 36.82 24.33 -21.16
N ASP A 579 37.00 24.21 -22.49
CA ASP A 579 36.68 22.98 -23.22
C ASP A 579 37.71 21.85 -22.97
N ALA A 580 38.95 22.20 -22.64
CA ALA A 580 39.98 21.22 -22.25
C ALA A 580 39.65 20.50 -20.92
N ARG A 581 38.93 21.16 -19.99
CA ARG A 581 38.55 20.55 -18.69
C ARG A 581 37.29 19.69 -18.76
N LYS A 582 36.36 19.98 -19.67
CA LYS A 582 35.14 19.16 -19.87
C LYS A 582 35.41 17.95 -20.77
N GLY A 583 36.31 18.06 -21.75
CA GLY A 583 36.82 16.90 -22.50
C GLY A 583 37.50 15.87 -21.60
N ARG A 584 38.37 16.33 -20.67
CA ARG A 584 39.05 15.45 -19.70
C ARG A 584 38.09 14.69 -18.76
N LYS A 585 37.00 15.33 -18.30
CA LYS A 585 36.02 14.65 -17.43
C LYS A 585 35.10 13.67 -18.16
N ARG A 586 34.81 13.87 -19.44
CA ARG A 586 34.07 12.88 -20.25
C ARG A 586 34.97 11.72 -20.66
N ALA A 587 36.20 12.01 -21.07
CA ALA A 587 37.20 11.00 -21.39
C ALA A 587 37.47 10.10 -20.18
N ASN A 588 37.70 10.65 -18.98
CA ASN A 588 37.90 9.83 -17.78
C ASN A 588 36.71 8.92 -17.46
N VAL A 589 35.47 9.40 -17.60
CA VAL A 589 34.29 8.55 -17.31
C VAL A 589 34.17 7.43 -18.35
N GLU A 590 34.44 7.71 -19.62
CA GLU A 590 34.40 6.70 -20.69
C GLU A 590 35.53 5.67 -20.52
N GLN A 591 36.71 6.11 -20.10
CA GLN A 591 37.85 5.26 -19.74
C GLN A 591 37.54 4.37 -18.51
N ASP A 592 36.90 4.93 -17.47
CA ASP A 592 36.47 4.18 -16.28
C ASP A 592 35.45 3.09 -16.64
N TRP A 593 34.55 3.34 -17.61
CA TRP A 593 33.57 2.35 -18.07
C TRP A 593 34.19 1.24 -18.93
N GLU A 594 35.18 1.58 -19.77
CA GLU A 594 35.94 0.60 -20.57
C GLU A 594 36.81 -0.31 -19.67
N GLU A 595 37.43 0.26 -18.64
CA GLU A 595 38.23 -0.47 -17.65
C GLU A 595 37.35 -1.45 -16.86
N LEU A 596 36.18 -1.00 -16.40
CA LEU A 596 35.20 -1.87 -15.72
C LEU A 596 34.69 -3.01 -16.63
N ALA A 597 34.52 -2.75 -17.92
CA ALA A 597 34.09 -3.76 -18.89
C ALA A 597 35.19 -4.82 -19.16
N SER A 598 36.45 -4.40 -19.17
CA SER A 598 37.62 -5.28 -19.27
C SER A 598 37.73 -6.20 -18.04
N ASP A 599 37.56 -5.64 -16.85
CA ASP A 599 37.60 -6.37 -15.57
C ASP A 599 36.51 -7.42 -15.46
N ILE A 600 35.29 -7.07 -15.88
CA ILE A 600 34.16 -8.01 -15.95
C ILE A 600 34.47 -9.15 -16.94
N THR A 601 35.20 -8.87 -18.01
CA THR A 601 35.59 -9.88 -19.01
C THR A 601 36.67 -10.81 -18.47
N LEU A 602 37.67 -10.29 -17.75
CA LEU A 602 38.70 -11.08 -17.06
C LEU A 602 38.09 -12.00 -15.99
N LEU A 603 37.15 -11.48 -15.19
CA LEU A 603 36.42 -12.26 -14.19
C LEU A 603 35.56 -13.37 -14.82
N LYS A 604 34.94 -13.11 -15.98
CA LYS A 604 34.21 -14.14 -16.75
C LYS A 604 35.15 -15.21 -17.32
N LYS A 605 36.37 -14.85 -17.74
CA LYS A 605 37.39 -15.81 -18.21
C LYS A 605 37.92 -16.67 -17.05
N PHE A 606 38.13 -16.09 -15.87
CA PHE A 606 38.50 -16.81 -14.66
C PHE A 606 37.40 -17.80 -14.21
N LYS A 607 36.12 -17.35 -14.16
CA LYS A 607 34.99 -18.23 -13.82
C LYS A 607 34.79 -19.39 -14.81
N LYS A 608 35.22 -19.23 -16.06
CA LYS A 608 35.18 -20.28 -17.09
C LYS A 608 36.47 -21.13 -17.13
N GLY A 609 37.39 -20.94 -16.18
CA GLY A 609 38.65 -21.70 -16.09
C GLY A 609 39.67 -21.38 -17.19
N ARG A 610 39.46 -20.31 -17.96
CA ARG A 610 40.32 -19.91 -19.09
C ARG A 610 41.42 -18.90 -18.71
N LEU A 611 41.57 -18.62 -17.41
CA LEU A 611 42.58 -17.71 -16.86
C LEU A 611 43.00 -18.21 -15.48
N GLY A 612 44.30 -18.24 -15.17
CA GLY A 612 44.82 -18.69 -13.88
C GLY A 612 44.68 -17.64 -12.77
N LYS A 613 44.67 -18.06 -11.49
CA LYS A 613 44.53 -17.13 -10.34
C LYS A 613 45.73 -16.19 -10.19
N LYS A 614 46.94 -16.62 -10.55
CA LYS A 614 48.15 -15.78 -10.56
C LYS A 614 48.08 -14.71 -11.66
N GLU A 615 47.70 -15.09 -12.88
CA GLU A 615 47.55 -14.17 -14.02
C GLU A 615 46.42 -13.15 -13.84
N LEU A 616 45.34 -13.53 -13.11
CA LEU A 616 44.29 -12.59 -12.75
C LEU A 616 44.84 -11.52 -11.80
N ASN A 617 45.58 -11.93 -10.76
CA ASN A 617 46.12 -11.00 -9.78
C ASN A 617 47.17 -10.05 -10.39
N GLU A 618 48.00 -10.50 -11.32
CA GLU A 618 48.94 -9.61 -12.04
C GLU A 618 48.23 -8.53 -12.87
N LYS A 619 47.02 -8.81 -13.37
CA LYS A 619 46.25 -7.86 -14.20
C LYS A 619 45.39 -6.88 -13.42
N PHE A 620 45.21 -7.08 -12.11
CA PHE A 620 44.42 -6.20 -11.23
C PHE A 620 45.30 -5.32 -10.31
N ILE A 621 46.63 -5.40 -10.41
CA ILE A 621 47.55 -4.55 -9.63
C ILE A 621 48.12 -3.45 -10.53
N VAL A 622 47.42 -2.32 -10.58
CA VAL A 622 47.97 -0.97 -10.77
C VAL A 622 47.20 0.00 -9.88
#